data_AF-A0A8E1C1Z6-F1
#
_entry.id   AF-A0A8E1C1Z6-F1
#
_cell.length_a   1.000
_cell.length_b   1.000
_cell.length_c   1.000
_cell.angle_alpha   90.00
_cell.angle_beta   90.00
_cell.angle_gamma   90.00
#
_symmetry.space_group_name_H-M   'P 1'
#
loop_
_entity.id
_entity.type
_entity.pdbx_description
1 polymer ?
#
loop_
_entity_poly.entity_id
_entity_poly.type
_entity_poly.pdbx_seq_one_letter_code
_entity_poly.pdbx_strand_id
1 'polypeptide(L)'
;MYDELFDAHCWNDWKQRAEDGSPALTGWSPPSTLLSPAHDGAMSYLRLVAGAFVSIGLTAGLEIRFQVGEPWWWVMPADGRICLYDDAARAAFGAALVSIPDVRGTLSAGQKALLDRAGEVLAASTAALCAWVKGVAPGAVTHLLAYLPTVLDPLAPEAKRANMPVGWASPAFDVLQLEDYDWVTQGRDRLTARGVELAVERLGYPVEAQHYLSGFVLRGEDAAQWREIAAAADAAMRRGTAATFIWALPQVARDGFTCFRLYGEEDVQAFDDVSFPLSVGREASVSPAFSTQVVESVSGHERRSSDWADARLSFDAGPGVRSEADMAALIAFFRARRGAARGFRFSDPYDDRSCAMGEAPGPLDQRLGLGDGVRAEFPLQRFYGAGEEAQARRITRPVAGTIRVAVDGVEMAGGWSHAGLGVIAFDVAPAEGAVLTAGFRFDVPVRFAEDRLDINRATFAAGEAPSVPLVEIRE
;
A
#
# COMPACT_ATOMS: atom_id res chain seq x y z
N MET A 1 -7.69 -0.98 -22.52
CA MET A 1 -7.29 -0.09 -23.62
C MET A 1 -7.29 1.31 -23.08
N TYR A 2 -6.14 1.96 -23.15
CA TYR A 2 -5.87 3.28 -22.61
C TYR A 2 -5.79 4.25 -23.81
N ASP A 3 -6.34 5.46 -23.70
CA ASP A 3 -6.36 6.48 -24.76
C ASP A 3 -5.04 7.27 -24.86
N GLU A 4 -3.94 6.65 -24.46
CA GLU A 4 -2.59 7.22 -24.42
C GLU A 4 -1.71 6.53 -25.46
N LEU A 5 -0.93 7.34 -26.21
CA LEU A 5 0.10 6.85 -27.11
C LEU A 5 1.43 7.52 -26.79
N PHE A 6 2.52 6.83 -27.09
CA PHE A 6 3.84 7.43 -27.01
C PHE A 6 3.91 8.66 -27.92
N ASP A 7 4.30 9.82 -27.38
CA ASP A 7 4.12 11.12 -28.05
C ASP A 7 4.83 11.19 -29.41
N ALA A 8 6.03 10.58 -29.49
CA ALA A 8 6.83 10.52 -30.71
C ALA A 8 6.19 9.69 -31.84
N HIS A 9 5.16 8.91 -31.53
CA HIS A 9 4.42 8.08 -32.50
C HIS A 9 2.97 8.53 -32.67
N CYS A 10 2.54 9.58 -31.97
CA CYS A 10 1.19 10.11 -32.08
C CYS A 10 1.12 11.22 -33.12
N TRP A 11 0.17 11.11 -34.06
CA TRP A 11 -0.10 12.17 -35.03
C TRP A 11 -0.54 13.46 -34.32
N ASN A 12 -0.03 14.60 -34.77
CA ASN A 12 -0.21 15.87 -34.05
C ASN A 12 -1.65 16.35 -33.95
N ASP A 13 -2.50 16.04 -34.93
CA ASP A 13 -3.93 16.35 -34.94
C ASP A 13 -4.75 15.43 -34.01
N TRP A 14 -4.19 14.30 -33.58
CA TRP A 14 -4.86 13.38 -32.65
C TRP A 14 -4.72 13.79 -31.18
N LYS A 15 -3.71 14.60 -30.86
CA LYS A 15 -3.38 14.97 -29.48
C LYS A 15 -4.45 15.90 -28.91
N GLN A 16 -4.87 15.64 -27.68
CA GLN A 16 -5.58 16.63 -26.86
C GLN A 16 -4.69 17.87 -26.65
N ARG A 17 -5.29 19.06 -26.63
CA ARG A 17 -4.56 20.33 -26.50
C ARG A 17 -5.20 21.27 -25.50
N ALA A 18 -4.37 21.97 -24.72
CA ALA A 18 -4.80 23.14 -23.97
C ALA A 18 -5.13 24.31 -24.91
N GLU A 19 -5.75 25.36 -24.37
CA GLU A 19 -6.23 26.49 -25.17
C GLU A 19 -5.12 27.22 -25.94
N ASP A 20 -3.91 27.27 -25.39
CA ASP A 20 -2.70 27.85 -26.01
C ASP A 20 -2.05 26.92 -27.07
N GLY A 21 -2.65 25.76 -27.33
CA GLY A 21 -2.15 24.76 -28.26
C GLY A 21 -1.16 23.76 -27.67
N SER A 22 -0.78 23.91 -26.39
CA SER A 22 0.13 22.99 -25.71
C SER A 22 -0.45 21.56 -25.69
N PRO A 23 0.31 20.52 -26.08
CA PRO A 23 -0.19 19.15 -26.09
C PRO A 23 -0.36 18.58 -24.67
N ALA A 24 -1.33 17.67 -24.52
CA ALA A 24 -1.53 16.90 -23.30
C ALA A 24 -0.40 15.86 -23.13
N LEU A 25 0.71 16.25 -22.53
CA LEU A 25 1.85 15.37 -22.26
C LEU A 25 1.82 14.85 -20.82
N THR A 26 2.10 13.57 -20.65
CA THR A 26 2.29 12.96 -19.32
C THR A 26 3.65 13.35 -18.72
N GLY A 27 3.82 13.15 -17.42
CA GLY A 27 5.06 13.47 -16.70
C GLY A 27 6.24 12.53 -16.94
N TRP A 28 6.10 11.55 -17.84
CA TRP A 28 7.14 10.55 -18.11
C TRP A 28 8.20 11.05 -19.10
N SER A 29 9.37 10.41 -19.09
CA SER A 29 10.45 10.72 -20.02
C SER A 29 10.94 9.46 -20.73
N PRO A 30 10.80 9.37 -22.07
CA PRO A 30 10.10 10.32 -22.95
C PRO A 30 8.57 10.30 -22.72
N PRO A 31 7.84 11.40 -22.98
CA PRO A 31 6.43 11.51 -22.61
C PRO A 31 5.53 10.71 -23.55
N SER A 32 4.36 10.38 -23.03
CA SER A 32 3.20 9.96 -23.82
C SER A 32 2.20 11.12 -23.92
N THR A 33 1.17 10.95 -24.76
CA THR A 33 0.13 11.94 -24.99
C THR A 33 -1.24 11.30 -25.13
N LEU A 34 -2.28 12.06 -24.76
CA LEU A 34 -3.66 11.61 -24.74
C LEU A 34 -4.35 11.90 -26.09
N LEU A 35 -5.09 10.91 -26.57
CA LEU A 35 -5.86 10.98 -27.80
C LEU A 35 -7.16 11.76 -27.58
N SER A 36 -7.50 12.65 -28.52
CA SER A 36 -8.73 13.43 -28.45
C SER A 36 -9.95 12.52 -28.70
N PRO A 37 -10.88 12.40 -27.74
CA PRO A 37 -12.11 11.61 -27.93
C PRO A 37 -13.06 12.24 -28.97
N ALA A 38 -12.83 13.50 -29.35
CA ALA A 38 -13.56 14.17 -30.43
C ALA A 38 -13.00 13.83 -31.83
N HIS A 39 -11.80 13.24 -31.91
CA HIS A 39 -11.12 13.04 -33.19
C HIS A 39 -11.44 11.66 -33.80
N ASP A 40 -12.21 11.65 -34.90
CA ASP A 40 -12.68 10.42 -35.55
C ASP A 40 -11.55 9.46 -35.98
N GLY A 41 -10.43 9.99 -36.48
CA GLY A 41 -9.24 9.19 -36.85
C GLY A 41 -8.63 8.45 -35.66
N ALA A 42 -8.28 9.18 -34.59
CA ALA A 42 -7.79 8.61 -33.33
C ALA A 42 -8.74 7.56 -32.75
N MET A 43 -10.04 7.87 -32.67
CA MET A 43 -11.03 6.93 -32.13
C MET A 43 -11.25 5.71 -33.04
N SER A 44 -11.13 5.86 -34.36
CA SER A 44 -11.16 4.73 -35.30
C SER A 44 -9.95 3.81 -35.13
N TYR A 45 -8.77 4.39 -34.91
CA TYR A 45 -7.57 3.62 -34.62
C TYR A 45 -7.72 2.81 -33.32
N LEU A 46 -8.21 3.43 -32.24
CA LEU A 46 -8.47 2.71 -30.99
C LEU A 46 -9.45 1.54 -31.20
N ARG A 47 -10.54 1.74 -31.95
CA ARG A 47 -11.46 0.65 -32.30
C ARG A 47 -10.75 -0.49 -33.04
N LEU A 48 -9.97 -0.19 -34.06
CA LEU A 48 -9.24 -1.21 -34.84
C LEU A 48 -8.26 -1.99 -33.96
N VAL A 49 -7.49 -1.30 -33.11
CA VAL A 49 -6.58 -1.94 -32.15
C VAL A 49 -7.35 -2.81 -31.17
N ALA A 50 -8.47 -2.33 -30.63
CA ALA A 50 -9.31 -3.09 -29.70
C ALA A 50 -9.84 -4.37 -30.37
N GLY A 51 -10.36 -4.25 -31.59
CA GLY A 51 -10.84 -5.38 -32.39
C GLY A 51 -9.75 -6.41 -32.64
N ALA A 52 -8.51 -5.98 -32.91
CA ALA A 52 -7.37 -6.87 -33.11
C ALA A 52 -7.02 -7.64 -31.82
N PHE A 53 -6.88 -6.96 -30.68
CA PHE A 53 -6.60 -7.61 -29.39
C PHE A 53 -7.72 -8.58 -28.98
N VAL A 54 -8.97 -8.18 -29.15
CA VAL A 54 -10.14 -9.04 -28.88
C VAL A 54 -10.12 -10.27 -29.77
N SER A 55 -9.80 -10.12 -31.07
CA SER A 55 -9.71 -11.24 -32.01
C SER A 55 -8.59 -12.23 -31.64
N ILE A 56 -7.45 -11.72 -31.15
CA ILE A 56 -6.37 -12.57 -30.61
C ILE A 56 -6.88 -13.38 -29.41
N GLY A 57 -7.55 -12.73 -28.46
CA GLY A 57 -8.13 -13.40 -27.29
C GLY A 57 -9.15 -14.47 -27.66
N LEU A 58 -10.06 -14.17 -28.59
CA LEU A 58 -11.04 -15.12 -29.09
C LEU A 58 -10.39 -16.32 -29.79
N THR A 59 -9.38 -16.08 -30.62
CA THR A 59 -8.63 -17.15 -31.31
C THR A 59 -7.92 -18.06 -30.32
N ALA A 60 -7.47 -17.50 -29.19
CA ALA A 60 -6.87 -18.26 -28.09
C ALA A 60 -7.90 -18.94 -27.16
N GLY A 61 -9.21 -18.80 -27.42
CA GLY A 61 -10.28 -19.39 -26.61
C GLY A 61 -10.49 -18.71 -25.25
N LEU A 62 -10.07 -17.46 -25.09
CA LEU A 62 -10.20 -16.70 -23.85
C LEU A 62 -11.56 -16.00 -23.74
N GLU A 63 -12.08 -15.91 -22.51
CA GLU A 63 -13.19 -15.00 -22.18
C GLU A 63 -12.72 -13.55 -22.34
N ILE A 64 -13.53 -12.73 -23.01
CA ILE A 64 -13.15 -11.34 -23.29
C ILE A 64 -13.68 -10.42 -22.20
N ARG A 65 -12.74 -9.86 -21.43
CA ARG A 65 -12.98 -8.75 -20.49
C ARG A 65 -12.28 -7.51 -21.02
N PHE A 66 -13.04 -6.57 -21.56
CA PHE A 66 -12.50 -5.39 -22.21
C PHE A 66 -12.63 -4.16 -21.30
N GLN A 67 -11.50 -3.67 -20.82
CA GLN A 67 -11.42 -2.46 -20.01
C GLN A 67 -11.16 -1.23 -20.89
N VAL A 68 -11.95 -0.17 -20.70
CA VAL A 68 -11.60 1.20 -21.10
C VAL A 68 -10.89 1.83 -19.90
N GLY A 69 -9.59 2.05 -20.05
CA GLY A 69 -8.68 2.48 -18.97
C GLY A 69 -8.57 3.99 -18.93
N GLU A 70 -8.96 4.59 -17.80
CA GLU A 70 -8.82 6.03 -17.47
C GLU A 70 -9.13 7.01 -18.61
N PRO A 71 -10.26 6.85 -19.34
CA PRO A 71 -10.59 7.79 -20.41
C PRO A 71 -10.87 9.18 -19.82
N TRP A 72 -10.20 10.22 -20.31
CA TRP A 72 -10.42 11.59 -19.82
C TRP A 72 -9.94 12.68 -20.75
N TRP A 73 -10.41 13.89 -20.48
CA TRP A 73 -9.74 15.12 -20.91
C TRP A 73 -8.62 15.45 -19.94
N TRP A 74 -7.38 15.44 -20.44
CA TRP A 74 -6.19 15.67 -19.63
C TRP A 74 -6.26 17.03 -18.94
N VAL A 75 -5.91 17.06 -17.65
CA VAL A 75 -5.74 18.29 -16.88
C VAL A 75 -4.27 18.42 -16.55
N MET A 76 -3.63 19.49 -16.99
CA MET A 76 -2.21 19.74 -16.76
C MET A 76 -1.94 19.86 -15.25
N PRO A 77 -1.16 18.95 -14.65
CA PRO A 77 -0.99 18.94 -13.18
C PRO A 77 -0.38 20.23 -12.62
N ALA A 78 0.47 20.90 -13.41
CA ALA A 78 1.17 22.11 -12.98
C ALA A 78 0.24 23.31 -12.77
N ASP A 79 -0.77 23.48 -13.64
CA ASP A 79 -1.53 24.73 -13.73
C ASP A 79 -3.05 24.55 -13.91
N GLY A 80 -3.55 23.32 -13.94
CA GLY A 80 -4.98 23.03 -14.00
C GLY A 80 -5.63 23.33 -15.35
N ARG A 81 -4.86 23.61 -16.41
CA ARG A 81 -5.43 23.76 -17.75
C ARG A 81 -5.98 22.43 -18.25
N ILE A 82 -7.20 22.45 -18.77
CA ILE A 82 -7.82 21.27 -19.37
C ILE A 82 -7.56 21.22 -20.88
N CYS A 83 -7.24 20.04 -21.39
CA CYS A 83 -6.84 19.81 -22.77
C CYS A 83 -8.01 19.44 -23.69
N LEU A 84 -9.00 20.32 -23.81
CA LEU A 84 -10.20 20.13 -24.64
C LEU A 84 -10.29 21.10 -25.82
N TYR A 85 -9.14 21.59 -26.30
CA TYR A 85 -9.04 22.66 -27.30
C TYR A 85 -8.28 22.26 -28.57
N ASP A 86 -8.16 20.96 -28.86
CA ASP A 86 -7.73 20.50 -30.19
C ASP A 86 -8.77 20.82 -31.27
N ASP A 87 -8.37 20.77 -32.54
CA ASP A 87 -9.22 21.20 -33.67
C ASP A 87 -10.52 20.39 -33.77
N ALA A 88 -10.46 19.08 -33.48
CA ALA A 88 -11.65 18.22 -33.48
C ALA A 88 -12.60 18.59 -32.33
N ALA A 89 -12.07 18.81 -31.12
CA ALA A 89 -12.85 19.28 -29.98
C ALA A 89 -13.48 20.66 -30.24
N ARG A 90 -12.73 21.61 -30.81
CA ARG A 90 -13.25 22.94 -31.20
C ARG A 90 -14.41 22.82 -32.17
N ALA A 91 -14.30 21.95 -33.18
CA ALA A 91 -15.37 21.68 -34.12
C ALA A 91 -16.60 21.03 -33.43
N ALA A 92 -16.38 20.09 -32.52
CA ALA A 92 -17.44 19.38 -31.81
C ALA A 92 -18.21 20.26 -30.80
N PHE A 93 -17.53 21.23 -30.19
CA PHE A 93 -18.12 22.14 -29.20
C PHE A 93 -18.77 23.37 -29.84
N GLY A 94 -18.23 23.86 -30.96
CA GLY A 94 -18.79 24.98 -31.72
C GLY A 94 -19.09 26.19 -30.82
N ALA A 95 -20.34 26.63 -30.79
CA ALA A 95 -20.76 27.79 -30.00
C ALA A 95 -20.68 27.60 -28.47
N ALA A 96 -20.53 26.37 -27.97
CA ALA A 96 -20.34 26.11 -26.55
C ALA A 96 -18.90 26.35 -26.07
N LEU A 97 -17.95 26.54 -27.00
CA LEU A 97 -16.55 26.73 -26.67
C LEU A 97 -16.33 28.06 -25.93
N VAL A 98 -15.80 27.96 -24.72
CA VAL A 98 -15.39 29.07 -23.86
C VAL A 98 -14.04 28.76 -23.22
N SER A 99 -13.29 29.79 -22.82
CA SER A 99 -11.98 29.63 -22.16
C SER A 99 -12.14 29.07 -20.75
N ILE A 100 -11.33 28.05 -20.42
CA ILE A 100 -11.16 27.45 -19.09
C ILE A 100 -9.65 27.39 -18.81
N PRO A 101 -9.07 28.49 -18.28
CA PRO A 101 -7.64 28.55 -18.04
C PRO A 101 -7.18 27.73 -16.82
N ASP A 102 -8.08 27.43 -15.88
CA ASP A 102 -7.81 26.56 -14.74
C ASP A 102 -9.12 25.94 -14.24
N VAL A 103 -9.20 24.60 -14.20
CA VAL A 103 -10.40 23.88 -13.70
C VAL A 103 -10.55 23.89 -12.18
N ARG A 104 -9.50 24.31 -11.45
CA ARG A 104 -9.49 24.37 -9.98
C ARG A 104 -10.16 25.62 -9.41
N GLY A 105 -10.54 26.55 -10.28
CA GLY A 105 -11.21 27.79 -9.92
C GLY A 105 -12.74 27.67 -9.82
N THR A 106 -13.39 28.78 -9.44
CA THR A 106 -14.84 28.90 -9.58
C THR A 106 -15.20 29.07 -11.05
N LEU A 107 -15.93 28.11 -11.61
CA LEU A 107 -16.34 28.14 -13.01
C LEU A 107 -17.70 28.82 -13.21
N SER A 108 -17.82 29.58 -14.28
CA SER A 108 -19.08 30.17 -14.75
C SER A 108 -20.04 29.11 -15.30
N ALA A 109 -21.31 29.48 -15.48
CA ALA A 109 -22.30 28.59 -16.09
C ALA A 109 -21.91 28.12 -17.50
N GLY A 110 -21.32 29.01 -18.32
CA GLY A 110 -20.83 28.64 -19.65
C GLY A 110 -19.68 27.64 -19.62
N GLN A 111 -18.73 27.81 -18.69
CA GLN A 111 -17.62 26.87 -18.51
C GLN A 111 -18.09 25.50 -18.02
N LYS A 112 -19.05 25.47 -17.07
CA LYS A 112 -19.68 24.21 -16.63
C LYS A 112 -20.40 23.50 -17.78
N ALA A 113 -21.13 24.25 -18.61
CA ALA A 113 -21.80 23.69 -19.79
C ALA A 113 -20.81 23.14 -20.83
N LEU A 114 -19.65 23.79 -21.01
CA LEU A 114 -18.57 23.24 -21.85
C LEU A 114 -18.03 21.91 -21.28
N LEU A 115 -17.82 21.83 -19.96
CA LEU A 115 -17.38 20.58 -19.34
C LEU A 115 -18.44 19.46 -19.47
N ASP A 116 -19.73 19.79 -19.33
CA ASP A 116 -20.81 18.83 -19.56
C ASP A 116 -20.78 18.32 -21.02
N ARG A 117 -20.59 19.22 -21.99
CA ARG A 117 -20.46 18.86 -23.41
C ARG A 117 -19.22 18.01 -23.71
N ALA A 118 -18.09 18.31 -23.06
CA ALA A 118 -16.88 17.51 -23.15
C ALA A 118 -17.12 16.10 -22.58
N GLY A 119 -17.90 15.99 -21.50
CA GLY A 119 -18.34 14.72 -20.93
C GLY A 119 -19.24 13.92 -21.86
N GLU A 120 -20.17 14.56 -22.58
CA GLU A 120 -20.99 13.89 -23.59
C GLU A 120 -20.15 13.28 -24.72
N VAL A 121 -19.13 14.01 -25.19
CA VAL A 121 -18.20 13.51 -26.22
C VAL A 121 -17.43 12.31 -25.71
N LEU A 122 -16.92 12.36 -24.48
CA LEU A 122 -16.19 11.26 -23.85
C LEU A 122 -17.08 10.03 -23.62
N ALA A 123 -18.32 10.22 -23.19
CA ALA A 123 -19.30 9.14 -23.04
C ALA A 123 -19.63 8.50 -24.40
N ALA A 124 -19.81 9.31 -25.45
CA ALA A 124 -20.11 8.80 -26.79
C ALA A 124 -18.92 8.02 -27.39
N SER A 125 -17.69 8.51 -27.23
CA SER A 125 -16.49 7.85 -27.76
C SER A 125 -16.26 6.48 -27.10
N THR A 126 -16.39 6.42 -25.78
CA THR A 126 -16.24 5.19 -25.00
C THR A 126 -17.37 4.19 -25.28
N ALA A 127 -18.62 4.65 -25.43
CA ALA A 127 -19.74 3.80 -25.85
C ALA A 127 -19.53 3.22 -27.26
N ALA A 128 -19.04 4.01 -28.21
CA ALA A 128 -18.72 3.55 -29.56
C ALA A 128 -17.60 2.50 -29.57
N LEU A 129 -16.59 2.67 -28.70
CA LEU A 129 -15.52 1.68 -28.54
C LEU A 129 -16.04 0.36 -27.97
N CYS A 130 -16.88 0.41 -26.93
CA CYS A 130 -17.52 -0.76 -26.36
C CYS A 130 -18.45 -1.46 -27.37
N ALA A 131 -19.23 -0.71 -28.14
CA ALA A 131 -20.10 -1.26 -29.18
C ALA A 131 -19.29 -1.96 -30.28
N TRP A 132 -18.15 -1.39 -30.68
CA TRP A 132 -17.23 -2.02 -31.63
C TRP A 132 -16.71 -3.37 -31.09
N VAL A 133 -16.25 -3.38 -29.84
CA VAL A 133 -15.78 -4.62 -29.18
C VAL A 133 -16.88 -5.67 -29.09
N LYS A 134 -18.10 -5.29 -28.68
CA LYS A 134 -19.25 -6.21 -28.63
C LYS A 134 -19.67 -6.69 -30.03
N GLY A 135 -19.42 -5.91 -31.08
CA GLY A 135 -19.58 -6.34 -32.47
C GLY A 135 -18.63 -7.48 -32.88
N VAL A 136 -17.40 -7.47 -32.36
CA VAL A 136 -16.40 -8.54 -32.59
C VAL A 136 -16.60 -9.72 -31.64
N ALA A 137 -16.93 -9.44 -30.38
CA ALA A 137 -17.13 -10.42 -29.31
C ALA A 137 -18.44 -10.11 -28.56
N PRO A 138 -19.59 -10.66 -29.00
CA PRO A 138 -20.90 -10.36 -28.39
C PRO A 138 -21.01 -10.66 -26.89
N GLY A 139 -20.25 -11.62 -26.39
CA GLY A 139 -20.19 -11.98 -24.97
C GLY A 139 -19.14 -11.22 -24.15
N ALA A 140 -18.51 -10.17 -24.71
CA ALA A 140 -17.48 -9.42 -23.99
C ALA A 140 -18.07 -8.64 -22.82
N VAL A 141 -17.41 -8.72 -21.66
CA VAL A 141 -17.72 -7.92 -20.45
C VAL A 141 -16.94 -6.62 -20.50
N THR A 142 -17.62 -5.48 -20.54
CA THR A 142 -16.98 -4.15 -20.61
C THR A 142 -16.75 -3.56 -19.22
N HIS A 143 -15.55 -3.04 -19.00
CA HIS A 143 -15.18 -2.38 -17.76
C HIS A 143 -14.80 -0.92 -18.02
N LEU A 144 -15.13 -0.04 -17.08
CA LEU A 144 -14.69 1.36 -17.06
C LEU A 144 -13.78 1.57 -15.86
N LEU A 145 -12.55 2.02 -16.08
CA LEU A 145 -11.64 2.44 -15.00
C LEU A 145 -11.66 3.96 -14.86
N ALA A 146 -11.97 4.46 -13.66
CA ALA A 146 -11.94 5.88 -13.34
C ALA A 146 -10.88 6.17 -12.26
N TYR A 147 -9.95 7.07 -12.57
CA TYR A 147 -8.93 7.54 -11.65
C TYR A 147 -9.43 8.74 -10.84
N LEU A 148 -9.85 8.46 -9.60
CA LEU A 148 -10.53 9.43 -8.74
C LEU A 148 -9.70 10.67 -8.38
N PRO A 149 -8.37 10.59 -8.18
CA PRO A 149 -7.56 11.74 -7.78
C PRO A 149 -7.64 12.93 -8.72
N THR A 150 -7.73 12.70 -10.02
CA THR A 150 -7.91 13.77 -11.01
C THR A 150 -9.39 14.12 -11.20
N VAL A 151 -10.24 13.11 -11.25
CA VAL A 151 -11.64 13.28 -11.70
C VAL A 151 -12.54 13.84 -10.59
N LEU A 152 -12.21 13.54 -9.34
CA LEU A 152 -12.91 13.98 -8.13
C LEU A 152 -12.00 14.82 -7.22
N ASP A 153 -11.00 15.49 -7.79
CA ASP A 153 -10.14 16.42 -7.04
C ASP A 153 -11.01 17.47 -6.32
N PRO A 154 -10.93 17.59 -4.98
CA PRO A 154 -11.61 18.64 -4.23
C PRO A 154 -11.26 20.06 -4.69
N LEU A 155 -10.07 20.26 -5.29
CA LEU A 155 -9.68 21.54 -5.86
C LEU A 155 -10.38 21.82 -7.18
N ALA A 156 -10.77 20.81 -7.95
CA ALA A 156 -11.47 20.94 -9.24
C ALA A 156 -12.85 20.26 -9.22
N PRO A 157 -13.81 20.74 -8.39
CA PRO A 157 -15.06 20.04 -8.11
C PRO A 157 -15.97 19.85 -9.34
N GLU A 158 -15.75 20.62 -10.40
CA GLU A 158 -16.51 20.56 -11.65
C GLU A 158 -15.83 19.67 -12.72
N ALA A 159 -14.60 19.20 -12.52
CA ALA A 159 -13.87 18.35 -13.49
C ALA A 159 -14.61 17.04 -13.82
N LYS A 160 -15.33 16.49 -12.83
CA LYS A 160 -16.22 15.31 -12.99
C LYS A 160 -17.29 15.45 -14.09
N ARG A 161 -17.63 16.67 -14.50
CA ARG A 161 -18.55 16.91 -15.63
C ARG A 161 -17.96 16.39 -16.94
N ALA A 162 -16.68 16.69 -17.17
CA ALA A 162 -15.95 16.26 -18.36
C ALA A 162 -15.41 14.83 -18.23
N ASN A 163 -14.92 14.46 -17.04
CA ASN A 163 -14.12 13.23 -16.87
C ASN A 163 -14.82 12.12 -16.06
N MET A 164 -16.07 12.32 -15.64
CA MET A 164 -16.96 11.26 -15.14
C MET A 164 -18.39 11.53 -15.62
N PRO A 165 -18.64 11.56 -16.94
CA PRO A 165 -19.94 11.94 -17.46
C PRO A 165 -21.06 11.01 -16.98
N VAL A 166 -22.27 11.57 -16.80
CA VAL A 166 -23.46 10.78 -16.41
C VAL A 166 -23.84 9.72 -17.44
N GLY A 167 -23.37 9.85 -18.69
CA GLY A 167 -23.51 8.83 -19.72
C GLY A 167 -22.79 7.51 -19.41
N TRP A 168 -21.91 7.49 -18.40
CA TRP A 168 -21.30 6.26 -17.88
C TRP A 168 -22.11 5.58 -16.77
N ALA A 169 -23.20 6.19 -16.30
CA ALA A 169 -24.02 5.59 -15.27
C ALA A 169 -24.53 4.20 -15.70
N SER A 170 -24.71 3.32 -14.72
CA SER A 170 -25.16 1.95 -14.96
C SER A 170 -26.47 1.95 -15.76
N PRO A 171 -26.60 1.09 -16.80
CA PRO A 171 -25.73 -0.03 -17.16
C PRO A 171 -24.80 0.25 -18.37
N ALA A 172 -24.22 1.45 -18.51
CA ALA A 172 -23.38 1.78 -19.68
C ALA A 172 -22.15 0.84 -19.85
N PHE A 173 -21.58 0.39 -18.74
CA PHE A 173 -20.58 -0.67 -18.67
C PHE A 173 -21.11 -1.84 -17.83
N ASP A 174 -20.51 -3.01 -17.98
CA ASP A 174 -20.87 -4.17 -17.16
C ASP A 174 -20.23 -4.07 -15.76
N VAL A 175 -19.03 -3.46 -15.64
CA VAL A 175 -18.30 -3.29 -14.38
C VAL A 175 -17.67 -1.89 -14.27
N LEU A 176 -17.87 -1.24 -13.12
CA LEU A 176 -17.16 0.00 -12.76
C LEU A 176 -15.89 -0.34 -11.97
N GLN A 177 -14.75 0.22 -12.36
CA GLN A 177 -13.49 0.05 -11.67
C GLN A 177 -13.02 1.40 -11.15
N LEU A 178 -12.66 1.45 -9.87
CA LEU A 178 -12.21 2.67 -9.22
C LEU A 178 -10.74 2.54 -8.83
N GLU A 179 -10.01 3.63 -9.01
CA GLU A 179 -8.61 3.73 -8.66
C GLU A 179 -8.29 5.09 -8.05
N ASP A 180 -7.42 5.10 -7.04
CA ASP A 180 -7.05 6.30 -6.32
C ASP A 180 -5.69 6.22 -5.60
N TYR A 181 -4.72 5.54 -6.23
CA TYR A 181 -3.43 5.25 -5.60
C TYR A 181 -2.65 6.50 -5.15
N ASP A 182 -2.78 7.66 -5.80
CA ASP A 182 -2.15 8.90 -5.29
C ASP A 182 -2.69 9.28 -3.92
N TRP A 183 -3.99 9.14 -3.68
CA TRP A 183 -4.56 9.42 -2.37
C TRP A 183 -4.11 8.38 -1.34
N VAL A 184 -4.11 7.10 -1.73
CA VAL A 184 -3.67 5.99 -0.88
C VAL A 184 -2.20 6.16 -0.45
N THR A 185 -1.30 6.37 -1.41
CA THR A 185 0.15 6.48 -1.15
C THR A 185 0.55 7.77 -0.43
N GLN A 186 -0.33 8.79 -0.43
CA GLN A 186 -0.19 10.02 0.34
C GLN A 186 -0.89 9.98 1.70
N GLY A 187 -1.47 8.84 2.11
CA GLY A 187 -2.18 8.69 3.38
C GLY A 187 -3.47 9.50 3.48
N ARG A 188 -4.16 9.73 2.35
CA ARG A 188 -5.41 10.50 2.26
C ARG A 188 -6.65 9.60 2.20
N ASP A 189 -6.73 8.66 3.14
CA ASP A 189 -7.81 7.67 3.31
C ASP A 189 -9.23 8.25 3.26
N ARG A 190 -9.44 9.45 3.82
CA ARG A 190 -10.73 10.14 3.78
C ARG A 190 -11.14 10.56 2.37
N LEU A 191 -10.19 10.92 1.51
CA LEU A 191 -10.48 11.23 0.10
C LEU A 191 -10.86 9.97 -0.66
N THR A 192 -10.19 8.85 -0.41
CA THR A 192 -10.58 7.53 -0.94
C THR A 192 -12.03 7.20 -0.60
N ALA A 193 -12.39 7.21 0.70
CA ALA A 193 -13.74 6.88 1.14
C ALA A 193 -14.78 7.79 0.49
N ARG A 194 -14.54 9.11 0.50
CA ARG A 194 -15.46 10.08 -0.08
C ARG A 194 -15.56 9.98 -1.60
N GLY A 195 -14.44 9.75 -2.29
CA GLY A 195 -14.39 9.61 -3.74
C GLY A 195 -15.16 8.39 -4.21
N VAL A 196 -15.02 7.26 -3.53
CA VAL A 196 -15.80 6.04 -3.79
C VAL A 196 -17.29 6.32 -3.63
N GLU A 197 -17.72 6.92 -2.51
CA GLU A 197 -19.13 7.29 -2.31
C GLU A 197 -19.67 8.18 -3.43
N LEU A 198 -18.92 9.21 -3.82
CA LEU A 198 -19.32 10.15 -4.88
C LEU A 198 -19.40 9.45 -6.25
N ALA A 199 -18.48 8.55 -6.57
CA ALA A 199 -18.50 7.80 -7.81
C ALA A 199 -19.71 6.85 -7.86
N VAL A 200 -20.01 6.18 -6.75
CA VAL A 200 -21.17 5.28 -6.63
C VAL A 200 -22.49 6.05 -6.71
N GLU A 201 -22.60 7.19 -6.00
CA GLU A 201 -23.78 8.05 -6.07
C GLU A 201 -24.00 8.57 -7.50
N ARG A 202 -22.91 8.96 -8.17
CA ARG A 202 -22.97 9.55 -9.51
C ARG A 202 -23.27 8.55 -10.62
N LEU A 203 -22.72 7.34 -10.53
CA LEU A 203 -22.79 6.35 -11.62
C LEU A 203 -23.73 5.17 -11.32
N GLY A 204 -24.12 4.95 -10.06
CA GLY A 204 -25.18 4.00 -9.69
C GLY A 204 -24.86 2.52 -9.88
N TYR A 205 -23.59 2.13 -9.97
CA TYR A 205 -23.20 0.72 -10.05
C TYR A 205 -23.34 0.06 -8.67
N PRO A 206 -23.99 -1.11 -8.57
CA PRO A 206 -24.04 -1.83 -7.31
C PRO A 206 -22.65 -2.42 -6.96
N VAL A 207 -22.40 -2.71 -5.69
CA VAL A 207 -21.05 -3.06 -5.21
C VAL A 207 -20.50 -4.37 -5.82
N GLU A 208 -21.40 -5.30 -6.15
CA GLU A 208 -21.11 -6.54 -6.87
C GLU A 208 -20.75 -6.34 -8.35
N ALA A 209 -20.97 -5.14 -8.89
CA ALA A 209 -20.54 -4.73 -10.23
C ALA A 209 -19.41 -3.69 -10.16
N GLN A 210 -18.69 -3.65 -9.03
CA GLN A 210 -17.54 -2.79 -8.84
C GLN A 210 -16.26 -3.60 -8.66
N HIS A 211 -15.16 -3.11 -9.22
CA HIS A 211 -13.80 -3.53 -8.91
C HIS A 211 -12.99 -2.36 -8.32
N TYR A 212 -11.91 -2.68 -7.60
CA TYR A 212 -11.00 -1.68 -7.05
C TYR A 212 -9.55 -2.00 -7.39
N LEU A 213 -8.81 -1.00 -7.86
CA LEU A 213 -7.37 -1.09 -8.11
C LEU A 213 -6.66 -0.26 -7.04
N SER A 214 -5.91 -0.93 -6.15
CA SER A 214 -5.37 -0.29 -4.95
C SER A 214 -4.06 0.49 -5.18
N GLY A 215 -3.40 0.28 -6.32
CA GLY A 215 -2.21 1.03 -6.70
C GLY A 215 -0.89 0.25 -6.74
N PHE A 216 0.19 1.02 -6.84
CA PHE A 216 1.57 0.57 -6.93
C PHE A 216 2.51 1.55 -6.20
N VAL A 217 3.69 1.08 -5.80
CA VAL A 217 4.76 1.93 -5.26
C VAL A 217 5.68 2.37 -6.38
N LEU A 218 5.68 3.66 -6.71
CA LEU A 218 6.43 4.19 -7.87
C LEU A 218 7.94 3.87 -7.76
N ARG A 219 8.58 4.22 -6.63
CA ARG A 219 10.03 4.10 -6.44
C ARG A 219 10.37 3.16 -5.29
N GLY A 220 11.48 2.42 -5.42
CA GLY A 220 11.85 1.40 -4.43
C GLY A 220 12.11 1.96 -3.04
N GLU A 221 12.61 3.19 -2.95
CA GLU A 221 12.79 3.89 -1.66
C GLU A 221 11.48 4.17 -0.92
N ASP A 222 10.34 4.18 -1.63
CA ASP A 222 9.02 4.46 -1.08
C ASP A 222 8.27 3.18 -0.66
N ALA A 223 8.96 2.03 -0.54
CA ALA A 223 8.36 0.71 -0.26
C ALA A 223 7.44 0.67 0.98
N ALA A 224 7.60 1.59 1.93
CA ALA A 224 6.67 1.73 3.06
C ALA A 224 5.21 2.00 2.63
N GLN A 225 4.99 2.57 1.45
CA GLN A 225 3.66 2.85 0.88
C GLN A 225 2.84 1.57 0.62
N TRP A 226 3.48 0.41 0.50
CA TRP A 226 2.78 -0.87 0.36
C TRP A 226 1.79 -1.14 1.49
N ARG A 227 2.06 -0.64 2.71
CA ARG A 227 1.15 -0.78 3.84
C ARG A 227 -0.18 -0.08 3.58
N GLU A 228 -0.14 1.13 3.03
CA GLU A 228 -1.35 1.90 2.72
C GLU A 228 -2.11 1.28 1.54
N ILE A 229 -1.39 0.79 0.53
CA ILE A 229 -1.97 0.06 -0.61
C ILE A 229 -2.69 -1.21 -0.14
N ALA A 230 -2.08 -2.00 0.76
CA ALA A 230 -2.71 -3.18 1.34
C ALA A 230 -3.95 -2.82 2.17
N ALA A 231 -3.87 -1.78 2.99
CA ALA A 231 -5.00 -1.31 3.79
C ALA A 231 -6.18 -0.82 2.93
N ALA A 232 -5.90 -0.14 1.82
CA ALA A 232 -6.92 0.29 0.86
C ALA A 232 -7.57 -0.91 0.15
N ALA A 233 -6.76 -1.92 -0.24
CA ALA A 233 -7.26 -3.16 -0.81
C ALA A 233 -8.18 -3.91 0.17
N ASP A 234 -7.77 -4.02 1.44
CA ASP A 234 -8.57 -4.61 2.52
C ASP A 234 -9.88 -3.84 2.74
N ALA A 235 -9.83 -2.50 2.73
CA ALA A 235 -11.02 -1.67 2.86
C ALA A 235 -12.01 -1.92 1.72
N ALA A 236 -11.52 -2.05 0.47
CA ALA A 236 -12.37 -2.37 -0.67
C ALA A 236 -13.02 -3.75 -0.56
N MET A 237 -12.29 -4.74 -0.06
CA MET A 237 -12.85 -6.07 0.16
C MET A 237 -13.90 -6.07 1.27
N ARG A 238 -13.68 -5.36 2.38
CA ARG A 238 -14.68 -5.20 3.45
C ARG A 238 -15.96 -4.50 2.98
N ARG A 239 -15.87 -3.60 1.99
CA ARG A 239 -17.07 -3.01 1.35
C ARG A 239 -17.89 -4.02 0.55
N GLY A 240 -17.33 -5.18 0.19
CA GLY A 240 -17.98 -6.18 -0.66
C GLY A 240 -17.77 -5.97 -2.15
N THR A 241 -16.73 -5.22 -2.54
CA THR A 241 -16.35 -5.01 -3.96
C THR A 241 -16.08 -6.37 -4.61
N ALA A 242 -16.60 -6.61 -5.82
CA ALA A 242 -16.55 -7.94 -6.45
C ALA A 242 -15.13 -8.45 -6.73
N ALA A 243 -14.20 -7.55 -7.02
CA ALA A 243 -12.79 -7.87 -7.11
C ALA A 243 -11.90 -6.70 -6.72
N THR A 244 -10.76 -7.00 -6.10
CA THR A 244 -9.73 -6.04 -5.72
C THR A 244 -8.39 -6.47 -6.30
N PHE A 245 -7.65 -5.53 -6.87
CA PHE A 245 -6.40 -5.81 -7.58
C PHE A 245 -5.25 -4.97 -7.06
N ILE A 246 -4.10 -5.62 -6.90
CA ILE A 246 -2.79 -4.98 -6.82
C ILE A 246 -2.16 -5.12 -8.20
N TRP A 247 -2.22 -4.05 -8.98
CA TRP A 247 -1.89 -4.04 -10.41
C TRP A 247 -0.44 -3.61 -10.70
N ALA A 248 0.48 -4.19 -9.94
CA ALA A 248 1.82 -3.64 -9.76
C ALA A 248 2.91 -4.72 -9.80
N LEU A 249 2.74 -5.75 -10.64
CA LEU A 249 3.61 -6.93 -10.65
C LEU A 249 5.11 -6.59 -10.66
N PRO A 250 5.61 -5.66 -11.49
CA PRO A 250 7.03 -5.29 -11.46
C PRO A 250 7.48 -4.72 -10.10
N GLN A 251 6.69 -3.85 -9.50
CA GLN A 251 6.98 -3.21 -8.22
C GLN A 251 6.85 -4.21 -7.06
N VAL A 252 5.84 -5.07 -7.09
CA VAL A 252 5.67 -6.17 -6.13
C VAL A 252 6.89 -7.10 -6.15
N ALA A 253 7.37 -7.46 -7.34
CA ALA A 253 8.56 -8.27 -7.50
C ALA A 253 9.84 -7.53 -7.06
N ARG A 254 9.96 -6.24 -7.38
CA ARG A 254 11.09 -5.38 -6.96
C ARG A 254 11.19 -5.28 -5.43
N ASP A 255 10.07 -5.07 -4.76
CA ASP A 255 10.03 -4.74 -3.34
C ASP A 255 9.79 -5.96 -2.43
N GLY A 256 9.57 -7.14 -3.03
CA GLY A 256 9.25 -8.35 -2.27
C GLY A 256 7.93 -8.25 -1.51
N PHE A 257 6.98 -7.45 -2.01
CA PHE A 257 5.69 -7.25 -1.36
C PHE A 257 4.91 -8.57 -1.34
N THR A 258 4.41 -8.93 -0.17
CA THR A 258 3.54 -10.09 0.00
C THR A 258 2.29 -9.69 0.79
N CYS A 259 1.13 -10.09 0.27
CA CYS A 259 -0.14 -9.97 0.96
C CYS A 259 -0.73 -11.39 1.00
N PHE A 260 -0.58 -12.07 2.13
CA PHE A 260 -1.20 -13.36 2.36
C PHE A 260 -2.54 -13.14 3.06
N ARG A 261 -3.61 -13.65 2.46
CA ARG A 261 -4.79 -14.09 3.20
C ARG A 261 -5.05 -15.54 2.82
N LEU A 262 -4.95 -16.46 3.77
CA LEU A 262 -5.53 -17.79 3.58
C LEU A 262 -7.05 -17.61 3.64
N TYR A 263 -7.77 -18.04 2.60
CA TYR A 263 -9.23 -18.02 2.59
C TYR A 263 -9.77 -18.65 3.89
N GLY A 264 -10.45 -17.87 4.73
CA GLY A 264 -10.98 -18.30 6.04
C GLY A 264 -10.25 -17.76 7.29
N GLU A 265 -9.27 -16.87 7.15
CA GLU A 265 -8.49 -16.29 8.26
C GLU A 265 -9.13 -15.14 9.05
N GLU A 266 -10.46 -14.96 8.99
CA GLU A 266 -11.09 -14.03 9.95
C GLU A 266 -10.95 -14.53 11.42
N ASP A 267 -10.56 -15.80 11.63
CA ASP A 267 -10.47 -16.44 12.96
C ASP A 267 -9.09 -16.99 13.38
N VAL A 268 -8.01 -16.74 12.62
CA VAL A 268 -6.66 -17.15 13.09
C VAL A 268 -6.01 -15.98 13.82
N GLN A 269 -6.16 -15.95 15.13
CA GLN A 269 -5.30 -15.13 15.99
C GLN A 269 -3.84 -15.59 15.80
N ALA A 270 -3.11 -14.90 14.92
CA ALA A 270 -1.74 -15.23 14.52
C ALA A 270 -0.71 -14.96 15.64
N PHE A 271 -1.09 -14.18 16.65
CA PHE A 271 -0.25 -13.87 17.81
C PHE A 271 -1.08 -13.91 19.08
N ASP A 272 -0.65 -14.72 20.03
CA ASP A 272 -1.22 -14.75 21.36
C ASP A 272 -0.33 -13.94 22.31
N ASP A 273 -0.88 -12.89 22.93
CA ASP A 273 -0.13 -11.94 23.76
C ASP A 273 0.20 -12.51 25.16
N VAL A 274 0.93 -13.63 25.16
CA VAL A 274 1.38 -14.38 26.33
C VAL A 274 2.88 -14.59 26.26
N SER A 275 3.55 -14.60 27.41
CA SER A 275 4.98 -14.87 27.51
C SER A 275 5.28 -16.37 27.42
N PHE A 276 6.43 -16.70 26.83
CA PHE A 276 6.98 -18.05 26.89
C PHE A 276 7.06 -18.51 28.36
N PRO A 277 6.60 -19.73 28.69
CA PRO A 277 6.28 -20.11 30.07
C PRO A 277 7.51 -20.44 30.92
N LEU A 278 8.68 -20.62 30.31
CA LEU A 278 9.90 -21.02 30.99
C LEU A 278 10.83 -19.83 31.16
N SER A 279 11.45 -19.73 32.34
CA SER A 279 12.57 -18.81 32.56
C SER A 279 13.80 -19.37 31.87
N VAL A 280 14.03 -18.98 30.61
CA VAL A 280 15.22 -19.40 29.90
C VAL A 280 16.43 -18.71 30.53
N GLY A 281 17.26 -19.47 31.23
CA GLY A 281 18.51 -18.96 31.81
C GLY A 281 19.52 -18.55 30.75
N ARG A 282 20.72 -18.14 31.17
CA ARG A 282 21.88 -17.78 30.30
C ARG A 282 22.37 -18.88 29.32
N GLU A 283 21.68 -20.01 29.27
CA GLU A 283 21.98 -21.18 28.43
C GLU A 283 21.12 -21.21 27.15
N ALA A 284 20.21 -20.25 26.95
CA ALA A 284 19.56 -20.04 25.65
C ALA A 284 20.63 -19.70 24.59
N SER A 285 20.57 -20.29 23.40
CA SER A 285 21.38 -19.77 22.29
C SER A 285 20.58 -18.72 21.52
N VAL A 286 21.23 -17.63 21.10
CA VAL A 286 20.69 -16.64 20.17
C VAL A 286 21.59 -16.57 18.94
N SER A 287 20.98 -16.61 17.76
CA SER A 287 21.66 -16.51 16.47
C SER A 287 21.00 -15.43 15.62
N PRO A 288 21.57 -14.21 15.58
CA PRO A 288 21.15 -13.18 14.64
C PRO A 288 21.64 -13.51 13.23
N ALA A 289 20.76 -13.41 12.22
CA ALA A 289 21.11 -13.63 10.81
C ALA A 289 20.66 -12.47 9.93
N PHE A 290 21.56 -12.01 9.05
CA PHE A 290 21.24 -11.13 7.93
C PHE A 290 21.20 -11.94 6.63
N SER A 291 20.39 -11.51 5.66
CA SER A 291 20.46 -12.00 4.28
C SER A 291 21.32 -11.04 3.48
N THR A 292 22.53 -11.45 3.11
CA THR A 292 23.45 -10.64 2.30
C THR A 292 23.88 -11.44 1.09
N GLN A 293 23.53 -10.97 -0.11
CA GLN A 293 24.07 -11.50 -1.35
C GLN A 293 25.49 -10.98 -1.54
N VAL A 294 26.42 -11.90 -1.73
CA VAL A 294 27.82 -11.60 -2.01
C VAL A 294 28.14 -12.16 -3.38
N VAL A 295 28.45 -11.27 -4.33
CA VAL A 295 28.88 -11.65 -5.68
C VAL A 295 30.35 -11.33 -5.80
N GLU A 296 31.17 -12.37 -5.92
CA GLU A 296 32.59 -12.26 -6.20
C GLU A 296 32.82 -12.34 -7.71
N SER A 297 33.44 -11.30 -8.28
CA SER A 297 33.79 -11.26 -9.70
C SER A 297 35.01 -12.11 -10.00
N VAL A 298 35.18 -12.48 -11.27
CA VAL A 298 36.32 -13.29 -11.75
C VAL A 298 37.68 -12.62 -11.55
N SER A 299 37.71 -11.31 -11.27
CA SER A 299 38.93 -10.55 -10.94
C SER A 299 39.22 -10.49 -9.44
N GLY A 300 38.43 -11.17 -8.59
CA GLY A 300 38.56 -11.18 -7.14
C GLY A 300 37.94 -9.96 -6.43
N HIS A 301 37.17 -9.12 -7.13
CA HIS A 301 36.44 -8.02 -6.50
C HIS A 301 35.06 -8.49 -6.04
N GLU A 302 34.68 -8.09 -4.82
CA GLU A 302 33.44 -8.51 -4.18
C GLU A 302 32.42 -7.36 -4.14
N ARG A 303 31.18 -7.64 -4.53
CA ARG A 303 30.04 -6.72 -4.36
C ARG A 303 29.03 -7.34 -3.40
N ARG A 304 28.62 -6.57 -2.38
CA ARG A 304 27.66 -7.00 -1.35
C ARG A 304 26.35 -6.22 -1.49
N SER A 305 25.23 -6.90 -1.31
CA SER A 305 23.90 -6.31 -1.20
C SER A 305 23.18 -6.98 -0.03
N SER A 306 22.80 -6.21 0.99
CA SER A 306 22.01 -6.71 2.13
C SER A 306 20.54 -6.68 1.77
N ASP A 307 19.89 -7.84 1.70
CA ASP A 307 18.47 -7.96 1.39
C ASP A 307 17.59 -7.63 2.61
N TRP A 308 18.14 -7.74 3.83
CA TRP A 308 17.45 -7.43 5.07
C TRP A 308 18.06 -6.20 5.76
N ALA A 309 17.19 -5.26 6.13
CA ALA A 309 17.57 -4.11 6.96
C ALA A 309 17.79 -4.50 8.44
N ASP A 310 17.05 -5.50 8.92
CA ASP A 310 17.16 -6.04 10.29
C ASP A 310 17.55 -7.51 10.31
N ALA A 311 18.38 -7.88 11.28
CA ALA A 311 18.69 -9.27 11.56
C ALA A 311 17.42 -9.99 11.99
N ARG A 312 17.21 -11.21 11.50
CA ARG A 312 16.18 -12.11 12.03
C ARG A 312 16.79 -12.97 13.12
N LEU A 313 16.21 -12.95 14.32
CA LEU A 313 16.69 -13.74 15.44
C LEU A 313 16.14 -15.16 15.39
N SER A 314 17.02 -16.14 15.64
CA SER A 314 16.65 -17.51 15.97
C SER A 314 17.15 -17.84 17.37
N PHE A 315 16.34 -18.54 18.15
CA PHE A 315 16.66 -18.93 19.52
C PHE A 315 16.54 -20.45 19.69
N ASP A 316 17.33 -21.01 20.61
CA ASP A 316 17.05 -22.35 21.15
C ASP A 316 16.79 -22.25 22.65
N ALA A 317 15.55 -22.53 23.04
CA ALA A 317 15.10 -22.52 24.43
C ALA A 317 15.20 -23.89 25.13
N GLY A 318 15.65 -24.94 24.42
CA GLY A 318 15.77 -26.32 24.93
C GLY A 318 16.56 -26.45 26.23
N PRO A 319 17.73 -25.81 26.36
CA PRO A 319 18.52 -25.83 27.61
C PRO A 319 17.79 -25.27 28.85
N GLY A 320 16.69 -24.54 28.67
CA GLY A 320 15.85 -24.02 29.74
C GLY A 320 14.89 -25.04 30.37
N VAL A 321 14.71 -26.23 29.79
CA VAL A 321 13.78 -27.26 30.29
C VAL A 321 14.49 -28.14 31.33
N ARG A 322 14.16 -27.96 32.61
CA ARG A 322 14.94 -28.54 33.73
C ARG A 322 14.16 -29.47 34.64
N SER A 323 12.85 -29.59 34.45
CA SER A 323 11.98 -30.40 35.31
C SER A 323 10.80 -31.01 34.56
N GLU A 324 10.12 -31.98 35.19
CA GLU A 324 8.87 -32.52 34.64
C GLU A 324 7.75 -31.48 34.54
N ALA A 325 7.74 -30.51 35.45
CA ALA A 325 6.80 -29.39 35.40
C ALA A 325 7.05 -28.51 34.18
N ASP A 326 8.33 -28.22 33.86
CA ASP A 326 8.70 -27.44 32.68
C ASP A 326 8.30 -28.15 31.39
N MET A 327 8.52 -29.47 31.31
CA MET A 327 8.07 -30.27 30.17
C MET A 327 6.55 -30.21 29.98
N ALA A 328 5.79 -30.37 31.07
CA ALA A 328 4.33 -30.31 31.01
C ALA A 328 3.84 -28.92 30.57
N ALA A 329 4.45 -27.85 31.10
CA ALA A 329 4.16 -26.48 30.71
C ALA A 329 4.48 -26.23 29.23
N LEU A 330 5.64 -26.69 28.75
CA LEU A 330 6.06 -26.54 27.35
C LEU A 330 5.14 -27.30 26.38
N ILE A 331 4.78 -28.55 26.70
CA ILE A 331 3.83 -29.34 25.86
C ILE A 331 2.48 -28.64 25.79
N ALA A 332 1.96 -28.17 26.93
CA ALA A 332 0.69 -27.46 26.99
C ALA A 332 0.76 -26.17 26.15
N PHE A 333 1.83 -25.39 26.29
CA PHE A 333 2.04 -24.16 25.55
C PHE A 333 2.18 -24.40 24.04
N PHE A 334 2.99 -25.37 23.63
CA PHE A 334 3.16 -25.76 22.21
C PHE A 334 1.83 -26.15 21.56
N ARG A 335 1.03 -26.98 22.24
CA ARG A 335 -0.31 -27.36 21.75
C ARG A 335 -1.26 -26.18 21.69
N ALA A 336 -1.22 -25.29 22.67
CA ALA A 336 -2.05 -24.09 22.68
C ALA A 336 -1.70 -23.13 21.53
N ARG A 337 -0.46 -23.12 21.04
CA ARG A 337 -0.01 -22.30 19.88
C ARG A 337 -0.13 -23.02 18.54
N ARG A 338 -0.52 -24.31 18.55
CA ARG A 338 -0.65 -25.17 17.36
C ARG A 338 0.66 -25.23 16.56
N GLY A 339 1.78 -25.48 17.23
CA GLY A 339 3.10 -25.53 16.59
C GLY A 339 3.57 -24.17 16.14
N ALA A 340 3.97 -24.03 14.87
CA ALA A 340 4.47 -22.79 14.29
C ALA A 340 3.35 -21.77 13.96
N ALA A 341 2.08 -22.14 14.11
CA ALA A 341 0.96 -21.34 13.61
C ALA A 341 0.69 -20.03 14.39
N ARG A 342 1.04 -19.95 15.67
CA ARG A 342 0.78 -18.75 16.50
C ARG A 342 2.01 -18.25 17.22
N GLY A 343 2.29 -16.97 17.06
CA GLY A 343 3.35 -16.26 17.76
C GLY A 343 3.03 -15.96 19.22
N PHE A 344 4.06 -15.62 19.98
CA PHE A 344 4.01 -15.27 21.39
C PHE A 344 5.23 -14.43 21.79
N ARG A 345 5.21 -13.87 23.00
CA ARG A 345 6.32 -13.03 23.52
C ARG A 345 7.46 -13.90 24.04
N PHE A 346 8.69 -13.55 23.68
CA PHE A 346 9.91 -14.16 24.22
C PHE A 346 10.86 -13.08 24.73
N SER A 347 11.18 -13.11 26.02
CA SER A 347 12.17 -12.20 26.61
C SER A 347 13.57 -12.69 26.22
N ASP A 348 14.24 -11.98 25.31
CA ASP A 348 15.61 -12.29 24.92
C ASP A 348 16.57 -12.01 26.10
N PRO A 349 17.27 -13.02 26.65
CA PRO A 349 18.14 -12.81 27.80
C PRO A 349 19.36 -11.91 27.50
N TYR A 350 19.68 -11.66 26.22
CA TYR A 350 20.83 -10.88 25.79
C TYR A 350 20.46 -9.45 25.37
N ASP A 351 19.22 -9.21 24.92
CA ASP A 351 18.76 -7.90 24.45
C ASP A 351 17.24 -7.72 24.66
N ASP A 352 16.86 -7.33 25.88
CA ASP A 352 15.46 -7.11 26.28
C ASP A 352 15.19 -5.71 26.84
N ARG A 353 16.09 -4.74 26.57
CA ARG A 353 15.98 -3.39 27.14
C ARG A 353 16.61 -2.31 26.27
N SER A 354 16.15 -1.08 26.49
CA SER A 354 16.61 0.15 25.85
C SER A 354 18.03 0.57 26.25
N CYS A 355 18.55 0.11 27.38
CA CYS A 355 19.87 0.42 27.93
C CYS A 355 20.86 -0.75 27.82
N ALA A 356 22.04 -0.62 28.41
CA ALA A 356 23.02 -1.71 28.45
C ALA A 356 22.54 -2.89 29.30
N MET A 357 23.05 -4.09 29.00
CA MET A 357 22.72 -5.30 29.77
C MET A 357 23.06 -5.10 31.26
N GLY A 358 22.11 -5.40 32.13
CA GLY A 358 22.26 -5.26 33.58
C GLY A 358 21.84 -3.90 34.15
N GLU A 359 21.56 -2.92 33.31
CA GLU A 359 21.03 -1.62 33.72
C GLU A 359 19.49 -1.62 33.74
N ALA A 360 18.93 -0.64 34.46
CA ALA A 360 17.49 -0.38 34.51
C ALA A 360 17.15 0.74 33.51
N PRO A 361 16.06 0.60 32.71
CA PRO A 361 15.71 1.61 31.73
C PRO A 361 15.53 3.03 32.30
N GLY A 362 16.22 3.98 31.69
CA GLY A 362 16.09 5.41 31.93
C GLY A 362 15.22 6.08 30.85
N PRO A 363 14.55 7.20 31.15
CA PRO A 363 13.67 7.87 30.17
C PRO A 363 14.44 8.44 28.97
N LEU A 364 15.77 8.51 29.04
CA LEU A 364 16.66 9.10 28.03
C LEU A 364 17.37 8.05 27.17
N ASP A 365 17.04 6.76 27.31
CA ASP A 365 17.83 5.67 26.73
C ASP A 365 17.85 5.67 25.21
N GLN A 366 16.68 5.82 24.57
CA GLN A 366 16.52 5.71 23.13
C GLN A 366 15.75 6.91 22.58
N ARG A 367 16.20 7.47 21.45
CA ARG A 367 15.48 8.52 20.74
C ARG A 367 14.22 7.98 20.08
N LEU A 368 13.13 8.74 20.12
CA LEU A 368 11.90 8.45 19.36
C LEU A 368 11.78 9.35 18.12
N GLY A 369 12.33 10.56 18.18
CA GLY A 369 12.28 11.54 17.10
C GLY A 369 12.27 12.98 17.62
N LEU A 370 11.95 13.91 16.72
CA LEU A 370 11.69 15.31 17.04
C LEU A 370 10.19 15.59 16.89
N GLY A 371 9.65 16.45 17.76
CA GLY A 371 8.32 17.01 17.59
C GLY A 371 8.28 17.98 16.40
N ASP A 372 7.12 18.06 15.76
CA ASP A 372 6.81 18.97 14.65
C ASP A 372 5.56 19.83 14.92
N GLY A 373 4.99 19.72 16.14
CA GLY A 373 3.75 20.40 16.53
C GLY A 373 2.46 19.78 15.97
N VAL A 374 2.54 18.70 15.19
CA VAL A 374 1.38 18.08 14.51
C VAL A 374 1.28 16.58 14.81
N ARG A 375 2.39 15.84 14.70
CA ARG A 375 2.47 14.41 14.95
C ARG A 375 2.45 14.12 16.45
N ALA A 376 1.52 13.26 16.87
CA ALA A 376 1.37 12.86 18.28
C ALA A 376 1.79 11.40 18.55
N GLU A 377 2.11 10.61 17.52
CA GLU A 377 2.40 9.18 17.67
C GLU A 377 3.82 8.81 17.22
N PHE A 378 4.58 8.20 18.12
CA PHE A 378 5.99 7.86 17.91
C PHE A 378 6.27 6.40 18.27
N PRO A 379 6.83 5.59 17.35
CA PRO A 379 7.16 4.20 17.64
C PRO A 379 8.41 4.10 18.52
N LEU A 380 8.43 3.16 19.46
CA LEU A 380 9.61 2.77 20.21
C LEU A 380 10.66 2.14 19.28
N GLN A 381 11.91 2.54 19.46
CA GLN A 381 13.04 2.08 18.66
C GLN A 381 14.22 1.72 19.55
N ARG A 382 15.00 0.72 19.13
CA ARG A 382 16.30 0.37 19.70
C ARG A 382 17.37 0.59 18.65
N PHE A 383 18.37 1.42 18.96
CA PHE A 383 19.48 1.72 18.04
C PHE A 383 20.73 0.90 18.35
N TYR A 384 21.23 0.15 17.38
CA TYR A 384 22.48 -0.59 17.48
C TYR A 384 23.60 0.15 16.74
N GLY A 385 24.67 0.50 17.46
CA GLY A 385 25.74 1.36 16.96
C GLY A 385 25.56 2.83 17.37
N ALA A 386 26.33 3.73 16.76
CA ALA A 386 26.35 5.15 17.09
C ALA A 386 26.21 6.02 15.83
N GLY A 387 25.69 7.24 16.00
CA GLY A 387 25.55 8.22 14.92
C GLY A 387 24.30 8.02 14.05
N GLU A 388 24.33 8.60 12.85
CA GLU A 388 23.24 8.52 11.87
C GLU A 388 23.15 7.14 11.20
N GLU A 389 24.28 6.43 11.12
CA GLU A 389 24.38 5.07 10.54
C GLU A 389 23.99 3.95 11.54
N ALA A 390 23.50 4.30 12.73
CA ALA A 390 23.07 3.31 13.71
C ALA A 390 21.83 2.56 13.20
N GLN A 391 21.87 1.24 13.25
CA GLN A 391 20.73 0.40 12.87
C GLN A 391 19.58 0.64 13.83
N ALA A 392 18.41 1.00 13.31
CA ALA A 392 17.21 1.23 14.10
C ALA A 392 16.27 0.03 14.01
N ARG A 393 16.01 -0.64 15.12
CA ARG A 393 15.01 -1.71 15.22
C ARG A 393 13.74 -1.18 15.86
N ARG A 394 12.60 -1.38 15.20
CA ARG A 394 11.29 -1.09 15.78
C ARG A 394 10.95 -2.10 16.86
N ILE A 395 10.39 -1.62 17.97
CA ILE A 395 10.06 -2.45 19.13
C ILE A 395 8.55 -2.54 19.30
N THR A 396 7.94 -3.65 18.90
CA THR A 396 6.47 -3.81 18.89
C THR A 396 5.90 -4.37 20.19
N ARG A 397 6.70 -5.11 20.97
CA ARG A 397 6.26 -5.77 22.21
C ARG A 397 6.96 -5.21 23.46
N PRO A 398 6.80 -3.91 23.80
CA PRO A 398 7.33 -3.40 25.05
C PRO A 398 6.60 -4.04 26.25
N VAL A 399 7.31 -4.09 27.39
CA VAL A 399 6.71 -4.43 28.67
C VAL A 399 6.09 -3.14 29.22
N ALA A 400 4.76 -3.02 29.11
CA ALA A 400 4.02 -1.76 29.31
C ALA A 400 4.40 -1.01 30.60
N GLY A 401 4.55 -1.72 31.73
CA GLY A 401 4.91 -1.12 33.03
C GLY A 401 6.36 -0.64 33.16
N THR A 402 7.18 -0.75 32.11
CA THR A 402 8.60 -0.33 32.11
C THR A 402 8.87 0.87 31.22
N ILE A 403 7.87 1.33 30.46
CA ILE A 403 8.02 2.44 29.53
C ILE A 403 8.14 3.75 30.33
N ARG A 404 9.21 4.50 30.05
CA ARG A 404 9.49 5.81 30.62
C ARG A 404 9.76 6.76 29.46
N VAL A 405 9.05 7.87 29.39
CA VAL A 405 9.13 8.82 28.26
C VAL A 405 9.67 10.16 28.77
N ALA A 406 10.51 10.81 27.97
CA ALA A 406 10.98 12.17 28.23
C ALA A 406 10.87 13.07 27.00
N VAL A 407 10.60 14.34 27.26
CA VAL A 407 10.57 15.43 26.27
C VAL A 407 11.60 16.46 26.72
N ASP A 408 12.49 16.86 25.82
CA ASP A 408 13.58 17.80 26.07
C ASP A 408 14.43 17.44 27.31
N GLY A 409 14.66 16.14 27.49
CA GLY A 409 15.45 15.60 28.60
C GLY A 409 14.71 15.49 29.94
N VAL A 410 13.43 15.87 30.01
CA VAL A 410 12.62 15.83 31.23
C VAL A 410 11.63 14.67 31.16
N GLU A 411 11.67 13.79 32.15
CA GLU A 411 10.73 12.66 32.26
C GLU A 411 9.29 13.11 32.46
N MET A 412 8.38 12.52 31.70
CA MET A 412 6.95 12.76 31.78
C MET A 412 6.26 11.67 32.59
N ALA A 413 5.62 12.06 33.70
CA ALA A 413 4.81 11.18 34.53
C ALA A 413 3.40 10.89 33.94
N GLY A 414 2.99 11.61 32.89
CA GLY A 414 1.69 11.49 32.21
C GLY A 414 1.65 12.38 30.96
N GLY A 415 0.49 12.52 30.33
CA GLY A 415 0.36 13.24 29.04
C GLY A 415 0.69 12.40 27.81
N TRP A 416 0.83 11.08 28.02
CA TRP A 416 1.09 10.10 26.98
C TRP A 416 0.46 8.75 27.38
N SER A 417 0.24 7.89 26.38
CA SER A 417 -0.24 6.52 26.55
C SER A 417 0.48 5.57 25.59
N HIS A 418 0.45 4.26 25.90
CA HIS A 418 0.91 3.22 24.97
C HIS A 418 -0.27 2.73 24.15
N ALA A 419 -0.29 3.03 22.85
CA ALA A 419 -1.37 2.70 21.93
C ALA A 419 -1.31 1.26 21.38
N GLY A 420 -0.43 0.41 21.94
CA GLY A 420 -0.14 -0.92 21.42
C GLY A 420 0.98 -0.93 20.38
N LEU A 421 1.51 -2.11 20.06
CA LEU A 421 2.56 -2.34 19.05
C LEU A 421 3.75 -1.36 19.13
N GLY A 422 4.16 -1.03 20.37
CA GLY A 422 5.24 -0.08 20.62
C GLY A 422 4.98 1.38 20.28
N VAL A 423 3.74 1.83 20.07
CA VAL A 423 3.44 3.23 19.74
C VAL A 423 3.17 4.04 21.01
N ILE A 424 3.93 5.11 21.20
CA ILE A 424 3.69 6.14 22.23
C ILE A 424 2.83 7.23 21.62
N ALA A 425 1.64 7.44 22.18
CA ALA A 425 0.71 8.48 21.78
C ALA A 425 0.69 9.59 22.83
N PHE A 426 1.05 10.81 22.44
CA PHE A 426 0.98 11.99 23.29
C PHE A 426 -0.42 12.62 23.23
N ASP A 427 -0.94 13.07 24.37
CA ASP A 427 -2.26 13.73 24.43
C ASP A 427 -2.26 15.07 23.66
N VAL A 428 -1.10 15.71 23.58
CA VAL A 428 -0.84 16.93 22.80
C VAL A 428 0.43 16.68 21.97
N ALA A 429 0.36 16.99 20.67
CA ALA A 429 1.51 16.85 19.79
C ALA A 429 2.73 17.61 20.35
N PRO A 430 3.90 16.96 20.49
CA PRO A 430 5.10 17.64 20.97
C PRO A 430 5.49 18.82 20.06
N ALA A 431 5.93 19.91 20.68
CA ALA A 431 6.27 21.14 19.98
C ALA A 431 7.38 20.94 18.93
N GLU A 432 7.42 21.81 17.93
CA GLU A 432 8.45 21.79 16.90
C GLU A 432 9.86 21.83 17.53
N GLY A 433 10.70 20.87 17.17
CA GLY A 433 12.07 20.73 17.66
C GLY A 433 12.22 20.04 19.02
N ALA A 434 11.12 19.67 19.69
CA ALA A 434 11.19 18.98 20.98
C ALA A 434 11.82 17.58 20.83
N VAL A 435 12.84 17.28 21.64
CA VAL A 435 13.55 16.00 21.58
C VAL A 435 12.79 14.93 22.37
N LEU A 436 12.37 13.87 21.69
CA LEU A 436 11.61 12.78 22.28
C LEU A 436 12.51 11.58 22.56
N THR A 437 12.47 11.07 23.79
CA THR A 437 13.23 9.90 24.22
C THR A 437 12.38 8.96 25.06
N ALA A 438 12.74 7.68 25.09
CA ALA A 438 12.13 6.71 25.99
C ALA A 438 13.11 5.61 26.41
N GLY A 439 12.85 5.04 27.59
CA GLY A 439 13.40 3.77 28.03
C GLY A 439 12.31 2.75 28.29
N PHE A 440 12.60 1.48 28.06
CA PHE A 440 11.65 0.39 28.16
C PHE A 440 12.38 -0.96 28.20
N ARG A 441 11.71 -1.98 28.73
CA ARG A 441 12.00 -3.39 28.44
C ARG A 441 11.10 -3.87 27.31
N PHE A 442 11.53 -4.90 26.60
CA PHE A 442 10.75 -5.45 25.50
C PHE A 442 10.95 -6.96 25.36
N ASP A 443 9.96 -7.59 24.75
CA ASP A 443 10.02 -8.97 24.30
C ASP A 443 10.20 -9.02 22.78
N VAL A 444 10.76 -10.11 22.29
CA VAL A 444 10.84 -10.44 20.87
C VAL A 444 9.59 -11.25 20.49
N PRO A 445 8.81 -10.84 19.47
CA PRO A 445 7.72 -11.66 18.95
C PRO A 445 8.32 -12.86 18.22
N VAL A 446 8.05 -14.07 18.71
CA VAL A 446 8.56 -15.32 18.12
C VAL A 446 7.44 -16.32 17.90
N ARG A 447 7.71 -17.35 17.10
CA ARG A 447 6.94 -18.60 17.07
C ARG A 447 7.88 -19.78 17.23
N PHE A 448 7.32 -20.96 17.48
CA PHE A 448 8.07 -22.21 17.26
C PHE A 448 8.55 -22.28 15.81
N ALA A 449 9.80 -22.70 15.60
CA ALA A 449 10.36 -22.84 14.27
C ALA A 449 9.75 -24.03 13.52
N GLU A 450 9.31 -25.06 14.26
CA GLU A 450 8.80 -26.33 13.76
C GLU A 450 7.39 -26.65 14.27
N ASP A 451 6.64 -27.45 13.50
CA ASP A 451 5.32 -28.00 13.89
C ASP A 451 5.42 -29.29 14.71
N ARG A 452 6.64 -29.67 15.10
CA ARG A 452 6.92 -30.86 15.92
C ARG A 452 7.79 -30.46 17.11
N LEU A 453 7.53 -31.07 18.26
CA LEU A 453 8.31 -30.90 19.49
C LEU A 453 8.77 -32.27 19.98
N ASP A 454 10.08 -32.53 19.94
CA ASP A 454 10.69 -33.78 20.41
C ASP A 454 11.12 -33.63 21.89
N ILE A 455 10.57 -34.46 22.78
CA ILE A 455 10.87 -34.45 24.22
C ILE A 455 11.28 -35.85 24.67
N ASN A 456 12.41 -35.94 25.37
CA ASN A 456 12.95 -37.20 25.88
C ASN A 456 13.04 -37.18 27.42
N ARG A 457 12.78 -38.32 28.06
CA ARG A 457 13.02 -38.52 29.49
C ARG A 457 14.40 -39.16 29.68
N ALA A 458 15.38 -38.40 30.15
CA ALA A 458 16.75 -38.87 30.31
C ALA A 458 16.97 -39.65 31.63
N THR A 459 16.27 -39.33 32.73
CA THR A 459 16.28 -40.11 34.00
C THR A 459 15.01 -39.90 34.84
N PHE A 460 14.80 -40.72 35.89
CA PHE A 460 13.59 -40.83 36.73
C PHE A 460 13.10 -39.52 37.41
N ALA A 461 13.85 -38.42 37.31
CA ALA A 461 13.47 -37.10 37.83
C ALA A 461 13.91 -35.91 36.95
N ALA A 462 14.57 -36.15 35.82
CA ALA A 462 15.03 -35.09 34.90
C ALA A 462 14.64 -35.45 33.46
N GLY A 463 13.73 -34.67 32.90
CA GLY A 463 13.45 -34.68 31.47
C GLY A 463 14.20 -33.57 30.78
N GLU A 464 14.60 -33.82 29.54
CA GLU A 464 15.43 -32.92 28.74
C GLU A 464 14.76 -32.72 27.38
N ALA A 465 14.59 -31.47 26.96
CA ALA A 465 14.27 -31.14 25.58
C ALA A 465 15.59 -30.71 24.91
N PRO A 466 16.17 -31.55 24.03
CA PRO A 466 17.50 -31.26 23.47
C PRO A 466 17.52 -30.00 22.60
N SER A 467 16.38 -29.60 22.03
CA SER A 467 16.23 -28.35 21.30
C SER A 467 14.77 -27.90 21.29
N VAL A 468 14.54 -26.60 21.46
CA VAL A 468 13.25 -25.93 21.29
C VAL A 468 13.50 -24.70 20.43
N PRO A 469 13.54 -24.86 19.10
CA PRO A 469 13.90 -23.78 18.19
C PRO A 469 12.74 -22.79 18.07
N LEU A 470 13.05 -21.51 18.28
CA LEU A 470 12.13 -20.39 18.11
C LEU A 470 12.70 -19.47 17.02
N VAL A 471 11.80 -18.84 16.27
CA VAL A 471 12.18 -17.89 15.23
C VAL A 471 11.36 -16.62 15.37
N GLU A 472 12.03 -15.48 15.24
CA GLU A 472 11.40 -14.16 15.23
C GLU A 472 10.40 -14.02 14.07
N ILE A 473 9.27 -13.38 14.41
CA ILE A 473 8.24 -12.90 13.50
C ILE A 473 8.49 -11.41 13.25
N ARG A 474 8.37 -10.98 11.99
CA ARG A 474 8.42 -9.55 11.66
C ARG A 474 7.03 -8.91 11.79
N GLU A 475 6.95 -7.78 12.49
CA GLU A 475 5.72 -7.04 12.82
C GLU A 475 5.77 -5.53 12.49
#